data_AF-A0A935DJ72-F1
#
_entry.id   AF-A0A935DJ72-F1
#
_cell.length_a   1.000
_cell.length_b   1.000
_cell.length_c   1.000
_cell.angle_alpha   90.00
_cell.angle_beta   90.00
_cell.angle_gamma   90.00
#
_symmetry.space_group_name_H-M   'P 1'
#
loop_
_entity.id
_entity.type
_entity.pdbx_description
1 polymer ?
#
loop_
_entity_poly.entity_id
_entity_poly.type
_entity_poly.pdbx_seq_one_letter_code
_entity_poly.pdbx_strand_id
1 'polypeptide(L)'
;MLPTSACCLDDARASCPRPFSRFERADAVAHAEASTTSGASRLRGLPRRTLHAWRARRLRDPDRPALSAFLASPEGVRALHRIVVAALFVFGVMGGAKAATLRTFFVLAGLAPWIACSESTLRRASTTLIDAIGTWGDATGEQMGNAVRGGPERLISIALDETWKRSMILVAMDTASGFVLAEVHAAARDAATWTATMAKVLARCQ
;
A
#
# COMPACT_ATOMS: atom_id res chain seq x y z
N MET A 1 -2.35 -29.55 -53.70
CA MET A 1 -1.02 -29.41 -53.06
C MET A 1 -0.57 -27.97 -53.29
N LEU A 2 -0.92 -27.08 -52.36
CA LEU A 2 -0.41 -25.69 -52.25
C LEU A 2 -0.37 -25.38 -50.75
N PRO A 3 0.67 -24.66 -50.27
CA PRO A 3 1.07 -24.72 -48.87
C PRO A 3 0.30 -23.74 -47.98
N THR A 4 0.15 -24.19 -46.74
CA THR A 4 -0.33 -23.50 -45.55
C THR A 4 0.51 -22.26 -45.25
N SER A 5 -0.12 -21.09 -45.12
CA SER A 5 0.48 -19.93 -44.44
C SER A 5 -0.28 -19.68 -43.14
N ALA A 6 0.28 -20.21 -42.05
CA ALA A 6 -0.07 -19.82 -40.70
C ALA A 6 0.57 -18.44 -40.45
N CYS A 7 -0.21 -17.38 -40.57
CA CYS A 7 0.21 -16.04 -40.22
C CYS A 7 -0.35 -15.70 -38.82
N CYS A 8 0.55 -15.83 -37.83
CA CYS A 8 0.65 -14.98 -36.65
C CYS A 8 -0.62 -14.80 -35.79
N LEU A 9 -0.97 -15.85 -35.06
CA LEU A 9 -1.65 -15.71 -33.75
C LEU A 9 -0.57 -15.85 -32.68
N ASP A 10 0.18 -14.77 -32.40
CA ASP A 10 0.95 -14.58 -31.16
C ASP A 10 1.69 -13.23 -31.25
N ASP A 11 1.13 -12.17 -30.65
CA ASP A 11 1.88 -11.01 -30.09
C ASP A 11 1.01 -9.82 -29.61
N ALA A 12 -0.32 -9.89 -29.69
CA ALA A 12 -1.17 -8.73 -29.39
C ALA A 12 -1.51 -8.47 -27.90
N ARG A 13 -0.81 -9.11 -26.94
CA ARG A 13 -1.05 -8.91 -25.49
C ARG A 13 0.02 -8.07 -24.77
N ALA A 14 1.09 -7.64 -25.45
CA ALA A 14 2.26 -7.05 -24.81
C ALA A 14 2.31 -5.50 -24.75
N SER A 15 1.27 -4.75 -25.13
CA SER A 15 1.39 -3.28 -25.24
C SER A 15 0.17 -2.46 -24.82
N CYS A 16 -0.60 -2.90 -23.82
CA CYS A 16 -1.60 -2.00 -23.24
C CYS A 16 -0.88 -0.98 -22.33
N PRO A 17 -0.83 0.32 -22.68
CA PRO A 17 -0.18 1.31 -21.83
C PRO A 17 -0.91 1.37 -20.49
N ARG A 18 -0.13 1.40 -19.39
CA ARG A 18 -0.70 1.45 -18.04
C ARG A 18 -1.71 2.60 -17.93
N PRO A 19 -2.85 2.41 -17.24
CA PRO A 19 -3.78 3.50 -17.02
C PRO A 19 -3.11 4.63 -16.23
N PHE A 20 -3.37 5.88 -16.64
CA PHE A 20 -2.86 7.07 -15.93
C PHE A 20 -3.41 7.12 -14.51
N SER A 21 -2.54 7.37 -13.53
CA SER A 21 -2.91 7.60 -12.14
C SER A 21 -3.72 8.89 -11.99
N ARG A 22 -4.46 9.00 -10.88
CA ARG A 22 -5.21 10.23 -10.58
C ARG A 22 -4.30 11.45 -10.46
N PHE A 23 -3.10 11.27 -9.90
CA PHE A 23 -2.12 12.34 -9.77
C PHE A 23 -1.64 12.84 -11.14
N GLU A 24 -1.25 11.93 -12.04
CA GLU A 24 -0.82 12.30 -13.41
C GLU A 24 -1.93 13.04 -14.18
N ARG A 25 -3.19 12.64 -13.99
CA ARG A 25 -4.34 13.34 -14.59
C ARG A 25 -4.48 14.75 -14.02
N ALA A 26 -4.41 14.91 -12.70
CA ALA A 26 -4.54 16.21 -12.04
C ALA A 26 -3.41 17.16 -12.46
N ASP A 27 -2.19 16.66 -12.53
CA ASP A 27 -0.98 17.38 -12.96
C ASP A 27 -1.06 17.81 -14.43
N ALA A 28 -1.45 16.91 -15.33
CA ALA A 28 -1.64 17.24 -16.74
C ALA A 28 -2.72 18.31 -16.95
N VAL A 29 -3.83 18.23 -16.21
CA VAL A 29 -4.90 19.23 -16.30
C VAL A 29 -4.46 20.58 -15.73
N ALA A 30 -3.80 20.60 -14.57
CA ALA A 30 -3.28 21.82 -13.95
C ALA A 30 -2.28 22.53 -14.87
N HIS A 31 -1.34 21.77 -15.47
CA HIS A 31 -0.38 22.33 -16.42
C HIS A 31 -1.08 22.93 -17.65
N ALA A 32 -2.13 22.27 -18.14
CA ALA A 32 -2.91 22.78 -19.26
C ALA A 32 -3.74 24.04 -18.91
N GLU A 33 -4.10 24.23 -17.64
CA GLU A 33 -4.85 25.41 -17.15
C GLU A 33 -3.92 26.62 -16.98
N ALA A 34 -2.67 26.39 -16.56
CA ALA A 34 -1.64 27.42 -16.46
C ALA A 34 -1.02 27.81 -17.81
N SER A 35 -1.10 26.93 -18.81
CA SER A 35 -0.49 27.10 -20.14
C SER A 35 -1.53 26.93 -21.27
N THR A 36 -1.15 26.34 -22.41
CA THR A 36 -2.10 25.95 -23.45
C THR A 36 -2.37 24.44 -23.42
N THR A 37 -3.61 24.05 -23.72
CA THR A 37 -3.99 22.64 -23.92
C THR A 37 -3.09 21.94 -24.96
N SER A 38 -2.66 22.67 -25.99
CA SER A 38 -1.72 22.21 -27.02
C SER A 38 -0.33 21.91 -26.47
N GLY A 39 0.18 22.75 -25.57
CA GLY A 39 1.48 22.59 -24.92
C GLY A 39 1.49 21.40 -23.97
N ALA A 40 0.48 21.29 -23.11
CA ALA A 40 0.34 20.19 -22.15
C ALA A 40 0.16 18.83 -22.82
N SER A 41 -0.62 18.77 -23.90
CA SER A 41 -0.82 17.58 -24.74
C SER A 41 0.50 17.08 -25.34
N ARG A 42 1.32 17.99 -25.89
CA ARG A 42 2.63 17.65 -26.47
C ARG A 42 3.65 17.23 -25.42
N LEU A 43 3.76 17.98 -24.32
CA LEU A 43 4.72 17.70 -23.23
C LEU A 43 4.51 16.32 -22.61
N ARG A 44 3.26 15.85 -22.53
CA ARG A 44 2.91 14.58 -21.88
C ARG A 44 2.56 13.45 -22.85
N GLY A 45 2.70 13.66 -24.17
CA GLY A 45 2.35 12.66 -25.19
C GLY A 45 0.87 12.25 -25.16
N LEU A 46 -0.03 13.13 -24.73
CA LEU A 46 -1.45 12.85 -24.51
C LEU A 46 -2.31 13.41 -25.65
N PRO A 47 -3.30 12.67 -26.20
CA PRO A 47 -4.27 13.25 -27.12
C PRO A 47 -5.09 14.37 -26.45
N ARG A 48 -5.32 15.48 -27.17
CA ARG A 48 -6.11 16.63 -26.66
C ARG A 48 -7.49 16.23 -26.14
N ARG A 49 -8.17 15.32 -26.87
CA ARG A 49 -9.49 14.78 -26.49
C ARG A 49 -9.49 14.16 -25.09
N THR A 50 -8.38 13.50 -24.73
CA THR A 50 -8.21 12.85 -23.42
C THR A 50 -8.14 13.89 -22.32
N LEU A 51 -7.36 14.95 -22.54
CA LEU A 51 -7.20 16.06 -21.60
C LEU A 51 -8.52 16.85 -21.42
N HIS A 52 -9.26 17.08 -22.50
CA HIS A 52 -10.61 17.65 -22.44
C HIS A 52 -11.58 16.75 -21.66
N ALA A 53 -11.58 15.44 -21.93
CA ALA A 53 -12.42 14.49 -21.21
C ALA A 53 -12.10 14.44 -19.71
N TRP A 54 -10.83 14.56 -19.31
CA TRP A 54 -10.43 14.62 -17.90
C TRP A 54 -10.87 15.91 -17.22
N ARG A 55 -10.77 17.05 -17.89
CA ARG A 55 -11.30 18.34 -17.40
C ARG A 55 -12.80 18.28 -17.16
N ALA A 56 -13.55 17.71 -18.12
CA ALA A 56 -14.99 17.59 -18.03
C ALA A 56 -15.45 16.65 -16.91
N ARG A 57 -14.67 15.60 -16.61
CA ARG A 57 -14.98 14.61 -15.57
C ARG A 57 -14.38 14.92 -14.20
N ARG A 58 -13.81 16.10 -13.98
CA ARG A 58 -13.36 16.51 -12.64
C ARG A 58 -14.55 16.48 -11.70
N LEU A 59 -14.40 15.80 -10.56
CA LEU A 59 -15.36 15.86 -9.46
C LEU A 59 -15.49 17.32 -9.02
N ARG A 60 -16.72 17.80 -8.97
CA ARG A 60 -17.05 19.16 -8.53
C ARG A 60 -18.13 19.11 -7.48
N ASP A 61 -17.95 19.92 -6.46
CA ASP A 61 -18.93 20.17 -5.42
C ASP A 61 -19.30 21.66 -5.48
N PRO A 62 -20.47 22.01 -6.04
CA PRO A 62 -20.91 23.39 -6.19
C PRO A 62 -21.02 24.12 -4.85
N ASP A 63 -21.34 23.40 -3.77
CA ASP A 63 -21.51 23.98 -2.44
C ASP A 63 -20.15 24.28 -1.78
N ARG A 64 -19.06 23.67 -2.28
CA ARG A 64 -17.70 23.79 -1.74
C ARG A 64 -16.66 24.00 -2.85
N PRO A 65 -16.72 25.11 -3.61
CA PRO A 65 -15.90 25.31 -4.80
C PRO A 65 -14.40 25.38 -4.51
N ALA A 66 -14.00 26.02 -3.39
CA ALA A 66 -12.60 26.12 -2.99
C ALA A 66 -12.01 24.75 -2.62
N LEU A 67 -12.74 23.95 -1.84
CA LEU A 67 -12.34 22.59 -1.50
C LEU A 67 -12.26 21.70 -2.74
N SER A 68 -13.27 21.79 -3.62
CA SER A 68 -13.29 21.06 -4.88
C SER A 68 -12.09 21.37 -5.77
N ALA A 69 -11.74 22.66 -5.89
CA ALA A 69 -10.59 23.10 -6.66
C ALA A 69 -9.27 22.55 -6.07
N PHE A 70 -9.12 22.63 -4.74
CA PHE A 70 -7.96 22.08 -4.05
C PHE A 70 -7.86 20.55 -4.25
N LEU A 71 -8.91 19.79 -3.97
CA LEU A 71 -8.90 18.32 -4.07
C LEU A 71 -8.74 17.80 -5.52
N ALA A 72 -9.00 18.65 -6.52
CA ALA A 72 -8.73 18.38 -7.93
C ALA A 72 -7.30 18.79 -8.38
N SER A 73 -6.57 19.54 -7.55
CA SER A 73 -5.18 19.92 -7.80
C SER A 73 -4.23 18.74 -7.55
N PRO A 74 -3.00 18.78 -8.10
CA PRO A 74 -1.97 17.77 -7.82
C PRO A 74 -1.68 17.64 -6.31
N GLU A 75 -1.60 18.76 -5.60
CA GLU A 75 -1.35 18.84 -4.16
C GLU A 75 -2.51 18.23 -3.37
N GLY A 76 -3.76 18.56 -3.72
CA GLY A 76 -4.93 17.97 -3.07
C GLY A 76 -5.04 16.46 -3.32
N VAL A 77 -4.67 15.98 -4.51
CA VAL A 77 -4.61 14.53 -4.77
C VAL A 77 -3.52 13.85 -3.92
N ARG A 78 -2.35 14.48 -3.74
CA ARG A 78 -1.32 13.95 -2.81
C ARG A 78 -1.81 13.95 -1.37
N ALA A 79 -2.51 15.01 -0.94
CA ALA A 79 -3.08 15.10 0.40
C ALA A 79 -4.13 14.00 0.64
N LEU A 80 -5.06 13.79 -0.31
CA LEU A 80 -6.03 12.71 -0.26
C LEU A 80 -5.37 11.34 -0.19
N HIS A 81 -4.34 11.10 -1.01
CA HIS A 81 -3.61 9.85 -0.98
C HIS A 81 -2.98 9.60 0.40
N ARG A 82 -2.31 10.60 0.98
CA ARG A 82 -1.74 10.51 2.34
C ARG A 82 -2.79 10.23 3.40
N ILE A 83 -3.93 10.92 3.37
CA ILE A 83 -5.03 10.70 4.32
C ILE A 83 -5.58 9.28 4.20
N VAL A 84 -5.80 8.80 2.97
CA VAL A 84 -6.32 7.45 2.74
C VAL A 84 -5.33 6.39 3.24
N VAL A 85 -4.05 6.51 2.89
CA VAL A 85 -3.02 5.57 3.36
C VAL A 85 -2.86 5.61 4.88
N ALA A 86 -2.85 6.81 5.48
CA ALA A 86 -2.76 6.95 6.93
C ALA A 86 -3.96 6.31 7.64
N ALA A 87 -5.18 6.51 7.15
CA ALA A 87 -6.37 5.88 7.70
C ALA A 87 -6.34 4.35 7.55
N LEU A 88 -5.92 3.84 6.39
CA LEU A 88 -5.75 2.41 6.18
C LEU A 88 -4.70 1.81 7.12
N PHE A 89 -3.60 2.52 7.36
CA PHE A 89 -2.53 2.08 8.24
C PHE A 89 -2.96 2.12 9.72
N VAL A 90 -3.39 3.28 10.21
CA VAL A 90 -3.71 3.48 11.63
C VAL A 90 -4.94 2.68 12.02
N PHE A 91 -6.04 2.82 11.29
CA PHE A 91 -7.27 2.11 11.66
C PHE A 91 -7.24 0.66 11.21
N GLY A 92 -6.79 0.38 9.99
CA GLY A 92 -6.79 -0.97 9.43
C GLY A 92 -5.67 -1.85 9.99
N VAL A 93 -4.42 -1.46 9.77
CA VAL A 93 -3.25 -2.29 10.14
C VAL A 93 -3.02 -2.28 11.65
N MET A 94 -2.92 -1.12 12.28
CA MET A 94 -2.66 -1.04 13.72
C MET A 94 -3.92 -1.33 14.55
N GLY A 95 -5.07 -0.81 14.13
CA GLY A 95 -6.34 -0.92 14.88
C GLY A 95 -7.22 -2.12 14.53
N GLY A 96 -6.91 -2.89 13.47
CA GLY A 96 -7.72 -4.03 13.04
C GLY A 96 -9.11 -3.69 12.46
N ALA A 97 -9.35 -2.43 12.09
CA ALA A 97 -10.62 -1.98 11.54
C ALA A 97 -10.90 -2.59 10.15
N LYS A 98 -12.15 -2.97 9.93
CA LYS A 98 -12.59 -3.55 8.65
C LYS A 98 -12.95 -2.45 7.63
N ALA A 99 -13.04 -2.85 6.36
CA ALA A 99 -13.39 -1.94 5.25
C ALA A 99 -14.68 -1.15 5.47
N ALA A 100 -15.70 -1.74 6.13
CA ALA A 100 -16.94 -1.06 6.48
C ALA A 100 -16.73 0.11 7.47
N THR A 101 -15.88 -0.08 8.48
CA THR A 101 -15.49 0.96 9.45
C THR A 101 -14.75 2.09 8.77
N LEU A 102 -13.77 1.75 7.91
CA LEU A 102 -13.03 2.74 7.12
C LEU A 102 -13.94 3.53 6.18
N ARG A 103 -14.89 2.87 5.51
CA ARG A 103 -15.89 3.53 4.68
C ARG A 103 -16.70 4.54 5.51
N THR A 104 -17.17 4.12 6.68
CA THR A 104 -17.93 4.98 7.60
C THR A 104 -17.11 6.21 7.99
N PHE A 105 -15.85 6.02 8.37
CA PHE A 105 -14.93 7.12 8.64
C PHE A 105 -14.84 8.11 7.45
N PHE A 106 -14.61 7.62 6.23
CA PHE A 106 -14.51 8.49 5.06
C PHE A 106 -15.81 9.20 4.67
N VAL A 107 -16.97 8.58 4.93
CA VAL A 107 -18.27 9.22 4.76
C VAL A 107 -18.43 10.35 5.78
N LEU A 108 -18.18 10.09 7.06
CA LEU A 108 -18.29 11.09 8.13
C LEU A 108 -17.28 12.22 7.98
N ALA A 109 -16.08 11.93 7.48
CA ALA A 109 -15.06 12.92 7.16
C ALA A 109 -15.40 13.75 5.90
N GLY A 110 -16.50 13.44 5.19
CA GLY A 110 -16.89 14.14 3.96
C GLY A 110 -15.98 13.85 2.76
N LEU A 111 -15.17 12.79 2.83
CA LEU A 111 -14.21 12.43 1.78
C LEU A 111 -14.77 11.44 0.76
N ALA A 112 -15.86 10.74 1.07
CA ALA A 112 -16.47 9.72 0.22
C ALA A 112 -16.70 10.15 -1.24
N PRO A 113 -17.17 11.38 -1.56
CA PRO A 113 -17.31 11.83 -2.95
C PRO A 113 -15.99 11.96 -3.69
N TRP A 114 -14.89 12.15 -2.95
CA TRP A 114 -13.57 12.48 -3.48
C TRP A 114 -12.64 11.28 -3.57
N ILE A 115 -13.01 10.12 -3.03
CA ILE A 115 -12.18 8.91 -3.04
C ILE A 115 -13.01 7.67 -3.41
N ALA A 116 -12.35 6.65 -3.95
CA ALA A 116 -13.01 5.37 -4.18
C ALA A 116 -13.16 4.62 -2.84
N CYS A 117 -14.27 4.84 -2.15
CA CYS A 117 -14.53 4.33 -0.79
C CYS A 117 -15.48 3.12 -0.72
N SER A 118 -15.73 2.42 -1.84
CA SER A 118 -16.47 1.15 -1.79
C SER A 118 -15.71 0.13 -0.93
N GLU A 119 -16.41 -0.75 -0.23
CA GLU A 119 -15.75 -1.72 0.65
C GLU A 119 -14.78 -2.63 -0.10
N SER A 120 -15.11 -3.03 -1.33
CA SER A 120 -14.23 -3.81 -2.21
C SER A 120 -12.97 -3.05 -2.60
N THR A 121 -13.06 -1.73 -2.83
CA THR A 121 -11.90 -0.89 -3.13
C THR A 121 -11.01 -0.70 -1.91
N LEU A 122 -11.63 -0.41 -0.76
CA LEU A 122 -10.89 -0.27 0.50
C LEU A 122 -10.20 -1.58 0.90
N ARG A 123 -10.87 -2.73 0.74
CA ARG A 123 -10.27 -4.05 1.00
C ARG A 123 -9.06 -4.30 0.12
N ARG A 124 -9.17 -4.06 -1.19
CA ARG A 124 -8.03 -4.17 -2.11
C ARG A 124 -6.88 -3.25 -1.71
N ALA A 125 -7.18 -1.99 -1.38
CA ALA A 125 -6.16 -1.03 -0.96
C ALA A 125 -5.49 -1.45 0.36
N SER A 126 -6.25 -1.98 1.33
CA SER A 126 -5.70 -2.56 2.57
C SER A 126 -4.78 -3.74 2.28
N THR A 127 -5.17 -4.68 1.40
CA THR A 127 -4.31 -5.80 1.01
C THR A 127 -3.02 -5.32 0.39
N THR A 128 -3.08 -4.41 -0.60
CA THR A 128 -1.88 -3.83 -1.21
C THR A 128 -0.98 -3.13 -0.20
N LEU A 129 -1.55 -2.42 0.79
CA LEU A 129 -0.78 -1.80 1.85
C LEU A 129 -0.08 -2.84 2.75
N ILE A 130 -0.78 -3.91 3.13
CA ILE A 130 -0.21 -5.00 3.94
C ILE A 130 0.93 -5.68 3.18
N ASP A 131 0.73 -5.99 1.90
CA ASP A 131 1.77 -6.60 1.06
C ASP A 131 3.00 -5.69 0.95
N ALA A 132 2.80 -4.39 0.76
CA ALA A 132 3.88 -3.41 0.70
C ALA A 132 4.64 -3.28 2.02
N ILE A 133 3.95 -3.35 3.17
CA ILE A 133 4.59 -3.38 4.49
C ILE A 133 5.41 -4.66 4.65
N GLY A 134 4.88 -5.81 4.22
CA GLY A 134 5.61 -7.09 4.25
C GLY A 134 6.89 -7.03 3.40
N THR A 135 6.77 -6.62 2.13
CA THR A 135 7.94 -6.46 1.24
C THR A 135 8.97 -5.49 1.79
N TRP A 136 8.53 -4.37 2.36
CA TRP A 136 9.44 -3.43 3.03
C TRP A 136 10.11 -4.06 4.25
N GLY A 137 9.35 -4.80 5.07
CA GLY A 137 9.86 -5.53 6.23
C GLY A 137 10.96 -6.52 5.87
N ASP A 138 10.74 -7.33 4.84
CA ASP A 138 11.72 -8.31 4.34
C ASP A 138 13.01 -7.62 3.86
N ALA A 139 12.88 -6.61 3.00
CA ALA A 139 14.02 -5.87 2.46
C ALA A 139 14.80 -5.13 3.57
N THR A 140 14.09 -4.51 4.52
CA THR A 140 14.73 -3.80 5.63
C THR A 140 15.40 -4.77 6.59
N GLY A 141 14.80 -5.93 6.84
CA GLY A 141 15.40 -7.00 7.65
C GLY A 141 16.72 -7.49 7.06
N GLU A 142 16.75 -7.75 5.76
CA GLU A 142 17.98 -8.13 5.05
C GLU A 142 19.05 -7.02 5.10
N GLN A 143 18.65 -5.78 4.82
CA GLN A 143 19.55 -4.63 4.86
C GLN A 143 20.16 -4.44 6.26
N MET A 144 19.34 -4.48 7.31
CA MET A 144 19.79 -4.35 8.70
C MET A 144 20.72 -5.50 9.09
N GLY A 145 20.37 -6.74 8.74
CA GLY A 145 21.21 -7.91 9.00
C GLY A 145 22.58 -7.81 8.32
N ASN A 146 22.63 -7.32 7.08
CA ASN A 146 23.89 -7.10 6.37
C ASN A 146 24.72 -5.95 6.97
N ALA A 147 24.07 -4.87 7.43
CA ALA A 147 24.75 -3.72 8.03
C ALA A 147 25.45 -4.05 9.36
N VAL A 148 24.94 -5.04 10.11
CA VAL A 148 25.52 -5.46 11.40
C VAL A 148 26.38 -6.73 11.29
N ARG A 149 26.49 -7.32 10.09
CA ARG A 149 27.26 -8.56 9.88
C ARG A 149 28.73 -8.32 10.20
N GLY A 150 29.29 -9.15 11.09
CA GLY A 150 30.67 -9.01 11.55
C GLY A 150 30.88 -7.89 12.57
N GLY A 151 29.81 -7.24 13.02
CA GLY A 151 29.83 -6.32 14.15
C GLY A 151 29.94 -7.06 15.50
N PRO A 152 30.12 -6.31 16.61
CA PRO A 152 30.20 -6.92 17.94
C PRO A 152 28.89 -7.61 18.33
N GLU A 153 29.00 -8.72 19.05
CA GLU A 153 27.85 -9.39 19.62
C GLU A 153 27.10 -8.47 20.58
N ARG A 154 25.76 -8.47 20.48
CA ARG A 154 24.88 -7.69 21.35
C ARG A 154 24.16 -8.63 22.30
N LEU A 155 24.31 -8.38 23.59
CA LEU A 155 23.46 -9.02 24.59
C LEU A 155 22.03 -8.51 24.43
N ILE A 156 21.07 -9.43 24.30
CA ILE A 156 19.64 -9.12 24.21
C ILE A 156 18.89 -9.73 25.37
N SER A 157 17.81 -9.06 25.80
CA SER A 157 16.88 -9.58 26.80
C SER A 157 15.59 -9.94 26.09
N ILE A 158 15.19 -11.21 26.19
CA ILE A 158 14.04 -11.73 25.45
C ILE A 158 12.86 -11.87 26.41
N ALA A 159 11.76 -11.18 26.10
CA ALA A 159 10.47 -11.46 26.71
C ALA A 159 9.76 -12.56 25.90
N LEU A 160 9.25 -13.56 26.61
CA LEU A 160 8.41 -14.62 26.08
C LEU A 160 6.98 -14.35 26.54
N ASP A 161 6.05 -14.27 25.60
CA ASP A 161 4.63 -14.07 25.88
C ASP A 161 3.78 -14.76 24.81
N GLU A 162 2.47 -14.76 24.98
CA GLU A 162 1.56 -15.29 23.97
C GLU A 162 0.41 -14.35 23.65
N THR A 163 -0.09 -14.46 22.42
CA THR A 163 -1.26 -13.72 21.96
C THR A 163 -2.30 -14.65 21.33
N TRP A 164 -3.57 -14.25 21.41
CA TRP A 164 -4.70 -15.02 20.90
C TRP A 164 -5.50 -14.20 19.89
N LYS A 165 -5.14 -14.33 18.61
CA LYS A 165 -5.94 -13.76 17.50
C LYS A 165 -6.84 -14.78 16.81
N ARG A 166 -6.31 -15.98 16.52
CA ARG A 166 -7.03 -17.10 15.86
C ARG A 166 -6.80 -18.43 16.57
N SER A 167 -5.55 -18.65 16.97
CA SER A 167 -5.13 -19.64 17.95
C SER A 167 -4.09 -18.96 18.85
N MET A 168 -3.57 -19.70 19.83
CA MET A 168 -2.40 -19.24 20.59
C MET A 168 -1.19 -19.11 19.66
N ILE A 169 -0.50 -17.98 19.80
CA ILE A 169 0.73 -17.65 19.09
C ILE A 169 1.75 -17.28 20.16
N LEU A 170 2.87 -18.00 20.20
CA LEU A 170 4.01 -17.69 21.05
C LEU A 170 4.84 -16.59 20.40
N VAL A 171 5.15 -15.55 21.16
CA VAL A 171 5.93 -14.39 20.74
C VAL A 171 7.18 -14.26 21.58
N ALA A 172 8.36 -14.34 20.95
CA ALA A 172 9.64 -14.04 21.57
C ALA A 172 10.16 -12.71 21.02
N MET A 173 10.37 -11.72 21.88
CA MET A 173 10.74 -10.36 21.47
C MET A 173 11.87 -9.79 22.32
N ASP A 174 12.85 -9.15 21.68
CA ASP A 174 13.88 -8.37 22.37
C ASP A 174 13.24 -7.15 23.03
N THR A 175 13.30 -7.05 24.36
CA THR A 175 12.60 -6.03 25.14
C THR A 175 13.11 -4.61 24.87
N ALA A 176 14.38 -4.47 24.49
CA ALA A 176 14.98 -3.16 24.25
C ALA A 176 14.62 -2.59 22.87
N SER A 177 14.55 -3.45 21.85
CA SER A 177 14.33 -3.03 20.46
C SER A 177 12.91 -3.27 19.94
N GLY A 178 12.14 -4.14 20.60
CA GLY A 178 10.88 -4.64 20.06
C GLY A 178 11.05 -5.60 18.88
N PHE A 179 12.27 -6.08 18.61
CA PHE A 179 12.53 -7.01 17.51
C PHE A 179 11.94 -8.39 17.84
N VAL A 180 11.05 -8.87 16.98
CA VAL A 180 10.39 -10.17 17.13
C VAL A 180 11.29 -11.27 16.56
N LEU A 181 11.73 -12.16 17.44
CA LEU A 181 12.60 -13.30 17.11
C LEU A 181 11.80 -14.55 16.71
N ALA A 182 10.62 -14.71 17.30
CA ALA A 182 9.68 -15.77 16.95
C ALA A 182 8.24 -15.29 17.09
N GLU A 183 7.42 -15.66 16.11
CA GLU A 183 5.96 -15.60 16.16
C GLU A 183 5.44 -16.94 15.60
N VAL A 184 5.07 -17.87 16.48
CA VAL A 184 4.75 -19.26 16.08
C VAL A 184 3.43 -19.71 16.68
N HIS A 185 2.59 -20.34 15.85
CA HIS A 185 1.40 -21.02 16.33
C HIS A 185 1.80 -22.21 17.22
N ALA A 186 1.16 -22.33 18.40
CA ALA A 186 1.41 -23.44 19.32
C ALA A 186 0.10 -23.93 19.96
N ALA A 187 0.10 -25.21 20.34
CA ALA A 187 -1.00 -25.81 21.09
C ALA A 187 -0.83 -25.69 22.62
N ALA A 188 0.39 -25.46 23.10
CA ALA A 188 0.75 -25.30 24.52
C ALA A 188 1.71 -24.12 24.73
N ARG A 189 1.77 -23.60 25.96
CA ARG A 189 2.66 -22.51 26.41
C ARG A 189 3.56 -22.92 27.58
N ASP A 190 3.75 -24.23 27.73
CA ASP A 190 4.58 -24.79 28.79
C ASP A 190 6.07 -24.56 28.51
N ALA A 191 6.88 -24.79 29.54
CA ALA A 191 8.33 -24.62 29.47
C ALA A 191 8.95 -25.46 28.33
N ALA A 192 8.47 -26.69 28.10
CA ALA A 192 8.99 -27.54 27.04
C ALA A 192 8.75 -26.95 25.65
N THR A 193 7.56 -26.39 25.42
CA THR A 193 7.22 -25.73 24.15
C THR A 193 8.06 -24.47 23.93
N TRP A 194 8.28 -23.68 24.99
CA TRP A 194 9.15 -22.50 24.93
C TRP A 194 10.61 -22.86 24.68
N THR A 195 11.16 -23.86 25.38
CA THR A 195 12.52 -24.35 25.17
C THR A 195 12.71 -24.82 23.73
N ALA A 196 11.76 -25.60 23.19
CA ALA A 196 11.82 -26.07 21.81
C ALA A 196 11.73 -24.91 20.79
N THR A 197 10.94 -23.89 21.08
CA THR A 197 10.82 -22.69 20.23
C THR A 197 12.11 -21.88 20.24
N MET A 198 12.68 -21.62 21.42
CA MET A 198 13.91 -20.85 21.56
C MET A 198 15.13 -21.58 20.98
N ALA A 199 15.19 -22.92 21.06
CA ALA A 199 16.23 -23.70 20.40
C ALA A 199 16.26 -23.45 18.87
N LYS A 200 15.08 -23.36 18.23
CA LYS A 200 14.98 -23.05 16.79
C LYS A 200 15.40 -21.61 16.47
N VAL A 201 15.11 -20.65 17.36
CA VAL A 201 15.54 -19.25 17.22
C VAL A 201 17.06 -19.18 17.29
N LEU A 202 17.65 -19.75 18.34
CA LEU A 202 19.11 -19.71 18.57
C LEU A 202 19.89 -20.39 17.45
N ALA A 203 19.36 -21.47 16.87
CA ALA A 203 19.97 -22.14 15.72
C ALA A 203 20.03 -21.28 14.44
N ARG A 204 19.24 -20.20 14.34
CA ARG A 204 19.32 -19.23 13.23
C ARG A 204 20.33 -18.11 13.47
N CYS A 205 20.79 -17.97 14.71
CA CYS A 205 21.74 -16.94 15.12
C CYS A 205 23.21 -17.40 15.06
N GLN A 206 23.44 -18.70 14.82
CA GLN A 206 24.74 -19.32 14.59
C GLN A 206 25.06 -19.36 13.10
#